data_AF-A0A0G0PQ78-F1
#
_entry.id   AF-A0A0G0PQ78-F1
#
_cell.length_a   1.000
_cell.length_b   1.000
_cell.length_c   1.000
_cell.angle_alpha   90.00
_cell.angle_beta   90.00
_cell.angle_gamma   90.00
#
_symmetry.space_group_name_H-M   'P 1'
#
loop_
_entity.id
_entity.type
_entity.pdbx_description
1 polymer ?
#
loop_
_entity_poly.entity_id
_entity_poly.type
_entity_poly.pdbx_seq_one_letter_code
_entity_poly.pdbx_strand_id
1 'polypeptide(L)' 'MEIPRHWRLRKQRYFLQGEICPDCDFPIFPPRDICPRCKHNTVGGIDYQYQGQPVAMEQNETEELIRRR' A
#
# COMPACT_ATOMS: atom_id res chain seq x y z
N MET A 1 -15.29 -9.30 17.53
CA MET A 1 -14.52 -10.49 17.12
C MET A 1 -13.82 -10.20 15.79
N GLU A 2 -12.49 -10.07 15.75
CA GLU A 2 -11.74 -9.60 14.56
C GLU A 2 -11.25 -10.72 13.62
N ILE A 3 -11.57 -11.99 13.92
CA ILE A 3 -11.03 -13.16 13.21
C ILE A 3 -11.31 -13.13 11.69
N PRO A 4 -12.52 -12.75 11.21
CA PRO A 4 -12.77 -12.67 9.76
C PRO A 4 -11.95 -11.60 9.05
N ARG A 5 -11.60 -10.50 9.74
CA ARG A 5 -10.74 -9.43 9.19
C ARG A 5 -9.32 -9.94 8.97
N HIS A 6 -8.81 -10.74 9.91
CA HIS A 6 -7.48 -11.35 9.78
C HIS A 6 -7.40 -12.30 8.60
N TRP A 7 -8.43 -13.13 8.41
CA TRP A 7 -8.51 -14.04 7.28
C TRP A 7 -8.53 -13.33 5.93
N ARG A 8 -9.37 -12.30 5.75
CA ARG A 8 -9.45 -11.55 4.49
C ARG A 8 -8.16 -10.84 4.13
N LEU A 9 -7.47 -10.27 5.12
CA LEU A 9 -6.25 -9.46 4.90
C LEU A 9 -4.95 -10.28 4.99
N ARG A 10 -5.03 -11.61 5.06
CA ARG A 10 -3.86 -12.48 5.21
C ARG A 10 -2.90 -12.37 4.03
N LYS A 11 -3.44 -12.31 2.80
CA LYS A 11 -2.65 -12.22 1.56
C LYS A 11 -1.81 -10.96 1.51
N GLN A 12 -2.43 -9.78 1.63
CA GLN A 12 -1.74 -8.49 1.61
C GLN A 12 -0.72 -8.32 2.75
N ARG A 13 -0.95 -8.90 3.94
CA ARG A 13 -0.04 -8.72 5.09
C ARG A 13 1.16 -9.65 5.06
N TYR A 14 0.99 -10.91 4.68
CA TYR A 14 2.07 -11.90 4.75
C TYR A 14 2.85 -12.02 3.45
N PHE A 15 2.20 -11.81 2.31
CA PHE A 15 2.84 -11.90 1.00
C PHE A 15 3.16 -10.53 0.41
N LEU A 16 2.84 -9.45 1.14
CA LEU A 16 2.99 -8.06 0.68
C LEU A 16 2.41 -7.90 -0.73
N GLN A 17 1.22 -8.48 -0.94
CA GLN A 17 0.53 -8.48 -2.22
C GLN A 17 -0.30 -7.19 -2.36
N GLY A 18 -0.11 -6.48 -3.46
CA GLY A 18 -0.96 -5.35 -3.87
C GLY A 18 -1.27 -5.45 -5.36
N GLU A 19 -1.59 -4.32 -5.98
CA GLU A 19 -2.06 -4.27 -7.37
C GLU A 19 -1.32 -3.18 -8.15
N ILE A 20 -1.10 -3.38 -9.45
CA ILE A 20 -0.65 -2.28 -10.33
C ILE A 20 -1.87 -1.63 -10.98
N CYS A 21 -1.91 -0.29 -10.95
CA CYS A 21 -2.95 0.48 -11.62
C CYS A 21 -2.82 0.36 -13.15
N PRO A 22 -3.88 -0.02 -13.89
CA PRO A 22 -3.80 -0.14 -15.35
C PRO A 22 -3.63 1.21 -16.08
N ASP A 23 -4.02 2.34 -15.46
CA ASP A 23 -3.97 3.65 -16.11
C ASP A 23 -2.62 4.37 -15.98
N CYS A 24 -1.89 4.12 -14.89
CA CYS A 24 -0.69 4.88 -14.56
C CYS A 24 0.51 4.03 -14.12
N ASP A 25 0.36 2.70 -14.22
CA ASP A 25 1.35 1.68 -13.84
C ASP A 25 1.93 1.86 -12.45
N PHE A 26 1.20 2.55 -11.57
CA PHE A 26 1.65 2.82 -10.21
C PHE A 26 1.37 1.61 -9.33
N PRO A 27 2.36 1.13 -8.55
CA PRO A 27 2.15 0.03 -7.62
C PRO A 27 1.34 0.50 -6.41
N ILE A 28 0.15 -0.08 -6.22
CA ILE A 28 -0.80 0.24 -5.15
C ILE A 28 -0.73 -0.78 -4.01
N PHE A 29 -0.38 -0.30 -2.82
CA PHE A 29 -0.43 -1.06 -1.58
C PHE A 29 -0.97 -0.20 -0.44
N PRO A 30 -1.95 -0.67 0.35
CA PRO A 30 -2.76 -1.89 0.19
C PRO A 30 -3.68 -1.87 -1.06
N PRO A 31 -4.15 -3.04 -1.55
CA PRO A 31 -5.11 -3.12 -2.66
C PRO A 31 -6.41 -2.41 -2.31
N ARG A 32 -6.93 -1.64 -3.26
CA ARG A 32 -8.04 -0.69 -3.08
C ARG A 32 -8.60 -0.32 -4.45
N ASP A 33 -9.88 0.02 -4.53
CA ASP A 33 -10.59 0.29 -5.80
C ASP A 33 -10.26 1.66 -6.44
N ILE A 34 -9.57 2.55 -5.72
CA ILE A 34 -9.27 3.91 -6.20
C ILE A 34 -7.77 4.17 -6.10
N CYS A 35 -7.10 4.44 -7.22
CA CYS A 35 -5.67 4.71 -7.24
C CYS A 35 -5.31 6.02 -6.50
N PRO A 36 -4.25 6.07 -5.68
CA PRO A 36 -3.86 7.30 -4.93
C PRO A 36 -3.29 8.38 -5.83
N ARG A 37 -2.69 7.97 -6.95
CA ARG A 37 -2.01 8.86 -7.87
C ARG A 37 -2.99 9.50 -8.83
N CYS A 38 -3.74 8.69 -9.59
CA CYS A 38 -4.61 9.18 -10.66
C CYS A 38 -6.09 9.30 -10.25
N LYS A 39 -6.50 8.78 -9.07
CA LYS A 39 -7.90 8.76 -8.58
C LYS A 39 -8.90 8.04 -9.49
N HIS A 40 -8.41 7.27 -10.46
CA HIS A 40 -9.24 6.41 -11.31
C HIS A 40 -9.49 5.07 -10.63
N ASN A 41 -10.50 4.37 -11.17
CA ASN A 41 -10.91 3.06 -10.70
C ASN A 41 -9.87 2.00 -11.07
N THR A 42 -9.49 1.16 -10.13
CA THR A 42 -8.49 0.09 -10.30
C THR A 42 -9.11 -1.30 -10.38
N VAL A 43 -10.44 -1.39 -10.54
CA VAL A 43 -11.14 -2.66 -10.78
C VAL A 43 -10.49 -3.42 -11.94
N GLY A 44 -9.98 -4.61 -11.66
CA GLY A 44 -9.25 -5.44 -12.62
C GLY A 44 -7.74 -5.20 -12.67
N GLY A 45 -7.16 -4.54 -11.66
CA GLY A 45 -5.71 -4.41 -11.49
C GLY A 45 -5.00 -5.77 -11.45
N ILE A 46 -3.75 -5.78 -11.91
CA ILE A 46 -2.93 -7.00 -11.92
C ILE A 46 -2.28 -7.21 -10.54
N ASP A 47 -2.29 -8.46 -10.07
CA ASP A 47 -1.63 -8.86 -8.83
C ASP A 47 -0.13 -8.55 -8.89
N TYR A 48 0.40 -7.88 -7.85
CA TYR A 48 1.80 -7.52 -7.75
C TYR A 48 2.39 -7.88 -6.39
N GLN A 49 3.51 -8.60 -6.39
CA GLN A 49 4.24 -8.99 -5.19
C GLN A 49 5.39 -8.02 -4.93
N TYR A 50 5.34 -7.33 -3.79
CA TYR A 50 6.36 -6.36 -3.43
C TYR A 50 7.60 -7.06 -2.86
N GLN A 51 8.77 -6.62 -3.31
CA GLN A 51 10.04 -6.94 -2.68
C GLN A 51 10.41 -5.76 -1.79
N GLY A 52 10.38 -5.97 -0.47
CA GLY A 52 10.73 -4.92 0.48
C GLY A 52 12.20 -4.53 0.32
N GLN A 53 12.45 -3.28 -0.06
CA GLN A 53 13.77 -2.65 0.09
C GLN A 53 13.72 -1.70 1.29
N PRO A 54 14.71 -1.74 2.20
CA PRO A 54 14.79 -0.81 3.30
C PRO A 54 15.07 0.60 2.75
N VAL A 55 14.13 1.52 2.94
CA VAL A 55 14.36 2.95 2.77
C VAL A 55 14.81 3.52 4.10
N ALA A 56 16.00 4.13 4.13
CA ALA A 56 16.45 4.90 5.29
C ALA A 56 15.60 6.18 5.36
N MET A 57 14.80 6.31 6.42
CA MET A 57 14.17 7.59 6.74
C MET A 57 15.21 8.44 7.47
N GLU A 58 15.54 9.62 6.96
CA GLU A 58 16.44 10.54 7.65
C GLU A 58 15.79 11.00 8.96
N GLN A 59 16.56 11.02 10.06
CA GLN A 59 16.05 11.30 11.41
C GLN A 59 15.34 12.66 11.53
N ASN A 60 15.67 13.59 10.64
CA ASN A 60 15.20 14.98 10.64
C ASN A 60 13.70 15.11 10.31
N GLU A 61 13.12 14.19 9.52
CA GLU A 61 11.71 14.23 9.13
C GLU A 61 10.78 13.83 10.29
N THR A 62 11.29 13.00 11.21
CA THR A 62 10.54 12.49 12.36
C THR A 62 10.34 13.57 13.42
N GLU A 63 11.36 14.40 13.64
CA GLU A 63 11.29 15.51 14.60
C GLU A 63 10.40 16.66 14.12
N GLU A 64 10.37 16.93 12.81
CA GLU A 64 9.53 17.99 12.25
C GLU A 64 8.02 17.65 12.35
N LEU A 65 7.67 16.37 12.20
CA LEU A 65 6.30 15.87 12.40
C LEU A 65 5.85 15.90 13.87
N ILE A 66 6.78 15.70 14.82
CA ILE A 66 6.50 15.77 16.27
C ILE A 66 6.33 17.23 16.75
N ARG A 67 7.08 18.18 16.17
CA ARG A 67 7.02 19.61 16.56
C ARG A 67 5.77 20.36 16.06
N ARG A 68 5.09 19.87 15.04
CA ARG A 68 3.87 20.51 14.48
C ARG A 68 2.57 20.08 15.18
N ARG A 69 2.66 19.31 16.27
CA ARG A 69 1.51 18.80 17.04
C ARG A 69 1.39 19.45 18.41
#